data_AF-A0A9Y0ZFR5-F1
#
_entry.id   AF-A0A9Y0ZFR5-F1
#
_cell.length_a   1.000
_cell.length_b   1.000
_cell.length_c   1.000
_cell.angle_alpha   90.00
_cell.angle_beta   90.00
_cell.angle_gamma   90.00
#
_symmetry.space_group_name_H-M   'P 1'
#
loop_
_entity.id
_entity.type
_entity.pdbx_description
1 polymer ?
#
loop_
_entity_poly.entity_id
_entity_poly.type
_entity_poly.pdbx_seq_one_letter_code
_entity_poly.pdbx_strand_id
1 'polypeptide(L)'
;MFRDVSSCNTYNYGDALYWDARYMQEQGGAFDWYQRYSSLRPFVRKFVPTSSRVLMVGCGNALMSEDMVKDGYEDIMNIDISSVAIETMRRKYEYIPQLKYMQMDVRDMSFFPDESFGNVIDKGMALHMFPILHTKFLTSILS
;
A
#
# COMPACT_ATOMS: atom_id res chain seq x y z
N MET A 1 -25.35 -37.93 -4.63
CA MET A 1 -24.05 -37.45 -5.13
C MET A 1 -23.66 -36.25 -4.30
N PHE A 2 -22.84 -36.47 -3.27
CA PHE A 2 -22.33 -35.39 -2.43
C PHE A 2 -21.36 -34.56 -3.27
N ARG A 3 -21.62 -33.25 -3.39
CA ARG A 3 -20.65 -32.32 -3.97
C ARG A 3 -19.53 -32.18 -2.93
N ASP A 4 -18.39 -32.75 -3.25
CA ASP A 4 -17.14 -32.48 -2.56
C ASP A 4 -16.80 -31.00 -2.79
N VAL A 5 -17.02 -30.19 -1.74
CA VAL A 5 -16.62 -28.78 -1.70
C VAL A 5 -15.23 -28.73 -1.08
N SER A 6 -14.27 -29.43 -1.69
CA SER A 6 -12.85 -29.25 -1.39
C SER A 6 -12.44 -27.84 -1.85
N SER A 7 -12.66 -26.91 -0.92
CA SER A 7 -12.22 -25.52 -0.81
C SER A 7 -11.21 -25.05 -1.87
N CYS A 8 -11.71 -24.44 -2.95
CA CYS A 8 -11.06 -23.24 -3.44
C CYS A 8 -11.20 -22.20 -2.33
N ASN A 9 -10.18 -22.06 -1.49
CA ASN A 9 -10.10 -20.93 -0.57
C ASN A 9 -9.85 -19.69 -1.44
N THR A 10 -10.92 -19.13 -2.03
CA THR A 10 -10.85 -17.89 -2.80
C THR A 10 -10.54 -16.79 -1.80
N TYR A 11 -9.26 -16.53 -1.57
CA TYR A 11 -8.81 -15.43 -0.74
C TYR A 11 -9.41 -14.13 -1.30
N ASN A 12 -10.27 -13.48 -0.52
CA ASN A 12 -10.88 -12.21 -0.92
C ASN A 12 -9.91 -11.06 -0.58
N TYR A 13 -8.92 -10.86 -1.44
CA TYR A 13 -7.91 -9.81 -1.26
C TYR A 13 -8.47 -8.38 -1.32
N GLY A 14 -9.74 -8.20 -1.72
CA GLY A 14 -10.43 -6.90 -1.69
C GLY A 14 -11.18 -6.62 -0.38
N ASP A 15 -11.14 -7.53 0.59
CA ASP A 15 -11.82 -7.41 1.88
C ASP A 15 -10.87 -6.92 2.98
N ALA A 16 -11.24 -5.85 3.66
CA ALA A 16 -10.49 -5.32 4.79
C ALA A 16 -10.31 -6.35 5.91
N LEU A 17 -11.35 -7.16 6.17
CA LEU A 17 -11.33 -8.15 7.25
C LEU A 17 -10.32 -9.27 7.01
N TYR A 18 -10.10 -9.63 5.74
CA TYR A 18 -9.06 -10.58 5.36
C TYR A 18 -7.67 -10.07 5.76
N TRP A 19 -7.39 -8.80 5.43
CA TRP A 19 -6.11 -8.17 5.74
C TRP A 19 -5.95 -7.89 7.24
N ASP A 20 -7.00 -7.42 7.91
CA ASP A 20 -6.99 -7.22 9.36
C ASP A 20 -6.65 -8.53 10.10
N ALA A 21 -7.31 -9.64 9.74
CA ALA A 21 -7.03 -10.94 10.34
C ALA A 21 -5.58 -11.39 10.11
N ARG A 22 -5.03 -11.11 8.92
CA ARG A 22 -3.63 -11.43 8.60
C ARG A 22 -2.66 -10.58 9.43
N TYR A 23 -2.84 -9.27 9.49
CA TYR A 23 -1.94 -8.38 10.22
C TYR A 23 -2.00 -8.58 11.73
N MET A 24 -3.15 -8.98 12.27
CA MET A 24 -3.25 -9.41 13.69
C MET A 24 -2.39 -10.65 13.97
N GLN A 25 -2.29 -11.60 13.03
CA GLN A 25 -1.47 -12.81 13.20
C GLN A 25 0.03 -12.54 13.07
N GLU A 26 0.43 -11.55 12.26
CA GLU A 26 1.84 -11.20 12.02
C GLU A 26 2.50 -10.44 13.20
N GLN A 27 1.77 -10.15 14.29
CA GLN A 27 2.26 -9.56 15.56
C GLN A 27 3.22 -8.36 15.40
N GLY A 28 3.02 -7.52 14.37
CA GLY A 28 3.86 -6.33 14.15
C GLY A 28 5.24 -6.60 13.54
N GLY A 29 5.51 -7.83 13.10
CA GLY A 29 6.66 -8.13 12.26
C GLY A 29 6.57 -7.35 10.94
N ALA A 30 7.71 -6.83 10.47
CA ALA A 30 7.81 -6.22 9.16
C ALA A 30 7.76 -7.29 8.07
N PHE A 31 6.83 -7.18 7.12
CA PHE A 31 6.74 -8.13 6.01
C PHE A 31 6.83 -7.40 4.67
N ASP A 32 7.91 -7.66 3.94
CA ASP A 32 8.08 -7.21 2.56
C ASP A 32 7.77 -8.39 1.63
N TRP A 33 6.63 -8.32 0.92
CA TRP A 33 6.23 -9.33 -0.06
C TRP A 33 7.21 -9.45 -1.24
N TYR A 34 7.95 -8.38 -1.54
CA TYR A 34 8.82 -8.25 -2.72
C TYR A 34 10.21 -7.71 -2.35
N GLN A 35 10.87 -7.05 -3.30
CA GLN A 35 12.21 -6.47 -3.13
C GLN A 35 12.24 -5.38 -2.06
N ARG A 36 13.33 -5.33 -1.28
CA ARG A 36 13.58 -4.23 -0.33
C ARG A 36 13.86 -2.91 -1.06
N TYR A 37 13.69 -1.79 -0.36
CA TYR A 37 13.96 -0.46 -0.92
C TYR A 37 15.38 -0.35 -1.50
N SER A 38 16.39 -0.97 -0.87
CA SER A 38 17.78 -0.98 -1.36
C SER A 38 17.91 -1.43 -2.82
N SER A 39 17.15 -2.43 -3.24
CA SER A 39 17.14 -2.93 -4.63
C SER A 39 16.40 -1.98 -5.58
N LEU A 40 15.36 -1.31 -5.09
CA LEU A 40 14.51 -0.41 -5.89
C LEU A 40 15.03 1.02 -5.93
N ARG A 41 15.90 1.40 -4.99
CA ARG A 41 16.40 2.76 -4.76
C ARG A 41 16.90 3.45 -6.03
N PRO A 42 17.70 2.83 -6.92
CA PRO A 42 18.16 3.50 -8.13
C PRO A 42 17.02 3.94 -9.06
N PHE A 43 15.95 3.14 -9.11
CA PHE A 43 14.77 3.45 -9.92
C PHE A 43 13.90 4.50 -9.25
N VAL A 44 13.62 4.33 -7.95
CA VAL A 44 12.82 5.27 -7.17
C VAL A 44 13.46 6.66 -7.19
N ARG A 45 14.76 6.76 -6.93
CA ARG A 45 15.52 8.03 -7.01
C ARG A 45 15.56 8.66 -8.41
N LYS A 46 15.42 7.86 -9.47
CA LYS A 46 15.44 8.36 -10.85
C LYS A 46 14.11 9.01 -11.24
N PHE A 47 12.99 8.50 -10.71
CA PHE A 47 11.65 8.90 -11.15
C PHE A 47 10.85 9.68 -10.10
N VAL A 48 11.24 9.60 -8.84
CA VAL A 48 10.55 10.23 -7.71
C VAL A 48 11.52 11.21 -7.04
N PRO A 49 11.35 12.52 -7.22
CA PRO A 49 12.12 13.52 -6.49
C PRO A 49 11.86 13.40 -4.97
N THR A 50 12.88 13.63 -4.14
CA THR A 50 12.71 13.56 -2.67
C THR A 50 11.79 14.62 -2.09
N SER A 51 11.69 15.77 -2.76
CA SER A 51 10.76 16.85 -2.42
C SER A 51 9.33 16.59 -2.92
N SER A 52 9.10 15.50 -3.67
CA SER A 52 7.77 15.15 -4.13
C SER A 52 6.92 14.64 -2.97
N ARG A 53 5.64 15.01 -3.00
CA ARG A 53 4.64 14.43 -2.11
C ARG A 53 4.22 13.07 -2.65
N VAL A 54 4.54 12.01 -1.92
CA VAL A 54 4.37 10.62 -2.36
C VAL A 54 3.13 10.00 -1.72
N LEU A 55 2.31 9.32 -2.52
CA LEU A 55 1.26 8.42 -2.05
C LEU A 55 1.71 6.97 -2.21
N MET A 56 1.84 6.25 -1.09
CA MET A 56 2.10 4.82 -1.03
C MET A 56 0.77 4.08 -0.85
N VAL A 57 0.33 3.33 -1.86
CA VAL A 57 -0.95 2.61 -1.83
C VAL A 57 -0.76 1.15 -1.44
N GLY A 58 -1.65 0.62 -0.60
CA GLY A 58 -1.54 -0.73 -0.06
C GLY A 58 -0.24 -0.93 0.72
N CYS A 59 0.06 -0.01 1.63
CA CYS A 59 1.35 0.04 2.30
C CYS A 59 1.62 -1.15 3.23
N GLY A 60 0.57 -1.78 3.75
CA GLY A 60 0.66 -2.85 4.73
C GLY A 60 1.59 -2.50 5.91
N ASN A 61 2.43 -3.45 6.27
CA ASN A 61 3.53 -3.34 7.25
C ASN A 61 4.92 -3.29 6.58
N ALA A 62 4.99 -2.89 5.29
CA ALA A 62 6.23 -2.86 4.53
C ALA A 62 7.16 -1.72 4.98
N LEU A 63 8.47 -1.93 4.83
CA LEU A 63 9.49 -0.98 5.32
C LEU A 63 9.95 0.07 4.30
N MET A 64 9.30 0.08 3.13
CA MET A 64 9.74 0.92 2.01
C MET A 64 9.68 2.40 2.36
N SER A 65 8.61 2.85 3.00
CA SER A 65 8.39 4.26 3.28
C SER A 65 9.39 4.81 4.30
N GLU A 66 9.74 4.07 5.36
CA GLU A 66 10.79 4.57 6.26
C GLU A 66 12.17 4.60 5.61
N ASP A 67 12.48 3.65 4.73
CA ASP A 67 13.78 3.62 4.07
C ASP A 67 13.87 4.74 3.04
N MET A 68 12.75 5.13 2.43
CA MET A 68 12.64 6.36 1.64
C MET A 68 12.86 7.59 2.52
N VAL A 69 12.23 7.70 3.70
CA VAL A 69 12.47 8.86 4.59
C VAL A 69 13.94 8.95 5.01
N LYS A 70 14.59 7.83 5.32
CA LYS A 70 16.04 7.79 5.60
C LYS A 70 16.89 8.21 4.39
N ASP A 71 16.37 8.06 3.18
CA ASP A 71 16.99 8.46 1.91
C ASP A 71 16.61 9.89 1.47
N GLY A 72 15.95 10.64 2.36
CA GLY A 72 15.70 12.08 2.22
C GLY A 72 14.32 12.47 1.70
N TYR A 73 13.37 11.54 1.59
CA TYR A 73 11.99 11.88 1.21
C TYR A 73 11.24 12.55 2.37
N GLU A 74 10.50 13.61 2.05
CA GLU A 74 10.00 14.54 3.07
C GLU A 74 8.50 14.41 3.39
N ASP A 75 7.69 13.96 2.44
CA ASP A 75 6.24 13.80 2.62
C ASP A 75 5.72 12.53 1.95
N ILE A 76 5.47 11.51 2.78
CA ILE A 76 4.91 10.22 2.32
C ILE A 76 3.59 9.96 3.06
N MET A 77 2.50 9.90 2.29
CA MET A 77 1.20 9.42 2.73
C MET A 77 1.09 7.92 2.44
N ASN A 78 0.85 7.11 3.46
CA ASN A 78 0.67 5.68 3.36
C ASN A 78 -0.80 5.34 3.56
N ILE A 79 -1.39 4.62 2.62
CA ILE A 79 -2.77 4.15 2.73
C ILE A 79 -2.86 2.63 2.63
N ASP A 80 -3.80 2.08 3.38
CA ASP A 80 -4.17 0.67 3.33
C ASP A 80 -5.65 0.50 3.69
N ILE A 81 -6.28 -0.55 3.17
CA ILE A 81 -7.67 -0.88 3.48
C ILE A 81 -7.79 -1.42 4.91
N SER A 82 -6.72 -2.03 5.44
CA SER A 82 -6.66 -2.59 6.78
C SER A 82 -6.47 -1.51 7.84
N SER A 83 -7.43 -1.43 8.77
CA SER A 83 -7.32 -0.56 9.94
C SER A 83 -6.18 -1.02 10.86
N VAL A 84 -5.99 -2.34 11.00
CA VAL A 84 -4.96 -2.95 11.84
C VAL A 84 -3.56 -2.57 11.34
N ALA A 85 -3.30 -2.67 10.04
CA ALA A 85 -2.01 -2.26 9.47
C ALA A 85 -1.72 -0.78 9.73
N ILE A 86 -2.69 0.10 9.42
CA ILE A 86 -2.55 1.54 9.58
C ILE A 86 -2.31 1.92 11.03
N GLU A 87 -3.08 1.38 11.98
CA GLU A 87 -2.88 1.68 13.40
C GLU A 87 -1.53 1.19 13.91
N THR A 88 -1.10 0.00 13.47
CA THR A 88 0.19 -0.58 13.86
C THR A 88 1.34 0.30 13.37
N MET A 89 1.32 0.69 12.10
CA MET A 89 2.39 1.48 11.50
C MET A 89 2.38 2.93 12.00
N ARG A 90 1.18 3.52 12.20
CA ARG A 90 1.03 4.86 12.79
C ARG A 90 1.63 4.93 14.19
N ARG A 91 1.38 3.92 15.04
CA ARG A 91 2.00 3.85 16.38
C ARG A 91 3.51 3.63 16.30
N LYS A 92 3.96 2.72 15.43
CA LYS A 92 5.38 2.38 15.27
C LYS A 92 6.23 3.57 14.84
N TYR A 93 5.68 4.45 14.00
CA TYR A 93 6.41 5.59 13.41
C TYR A 93 5.82 6.95 13.82
N GLU A 94 5.12 7.02 14.95
CA GLU A 94 4.48 8.26 15.43
C GLU A 94 5.46 9.44 15.58
N TYR A 95 6.74 9.14 15.85
CA TYR A 95 7.81 10.11 16.02
C TYR A 95 8.47 10.55 14.69
N ILE A 96 8.04 10.02 13.53
CA ILE A 96 8.59 10.35 12.21
C ILE A 96 7.56 11.21 11.45
N PRO A 97 7.64 12.55 11.49
CA PRO A 97 6.60 13.42 10.93
C PRO A 97 6.46 13.35 9.41
N GLN A 98 7.49 12.85 8.70
CA GLN A 98 7.47 12.63 7.24
C GLN A 98 6.55 11.46 6.84
N LEU A 99 6.25 10.55 7.77
CA LEU A 99 5.41 9.38 7.54
C LEU A 99 4.00 9.62 8.06
N LYS A 100 3.04 9.72 7.14
CA LYS A 100 1.62 9.84 7.43
C LYS A 100 0.94 8.52 7.08
N TYR A 101 -0.07 8.14 7.84
CA TYR A 101 -0.82 6.89 7.65
C TYR A 101 -2.32 7.18 7.73
N MET A 102 -3.08 6.62 6.79
CA MET A 102 -4.52 6.81 6.69
C MET A 102 -5.20 5.52 6.19
N GLN A 103 -6.23 5.06 6.89
CA GLN A 103 -7.03 3.95 6.38
C GLN A 103 -7.86 4.44 5.21
N MET A 104 -7.74 3.77 4.07
CA MET A 104 -8.45 4.14 2.84
C MET A 104 -8.49 2.96 1.88
N ASP A 105 -9.61 2.81 1.18
CA ASP A 105 -9.72 1.92 0.03
C ASP A 105 -9.22 2.65 -1.21
N VAL A 106 -8.19 2.11 -1.89
CA VAL A 106 -7.64 2.74 -3.12
C VAL A 106 -8.69 2.94 -4.23
N ARG A 107 -9.79 2.17 -4.18
CA ARG A 107 -10.88 2.26 -5.17
C ARG A 107 -11.74 3.50 -4.96
N ASP A 108 -11.64 4.13 -3.79
CA ASP A 108 -12.31 5.37 -3.42
C ASP A 108 -11.34 6.30 -2.65
N MET A 109 -10.61 7.10 -3.42
CA MET A 109 -9.67 8.11 -2.90
C MET A 109 -10.23 9.54 -2.96
N SER A 110 -11.57 9.68 -3.00
CA SER A 110 -12.27 10.97 -3.16
C SER A 110 -11.99 11.99 -2.06
N PHE A 111 -11.42 11.56 -0.93
CA PHE A 111 -10.95 12.43 0.14
C PHE A 111 -9.78 13.33 -0.29
N PHE A 112 -8.91 12.85 -1.18
CA PHE A 112 -7.79 13.65 -1.65
C PHE A 112 -8.21 14.53 -2.83
N PRO A 113 -7.81 15.81 -2.87
CA PRO A 113 -8.00 16.62 -4.05
C PRO A 113 -7.25 16.03 -5.25
N ASP A 114 -7.78 16.26 -6.44
CA ASP A 114 -7.09 15.92 -7.69
C ASP A 114 -5.70 16.57 -7.72
N GLU A 115 -4.74 15.88 -8.35
CA GLU A 115 -3.34 16.34 -8.51
C GLU A 115 -2.62 16.70 -7.19
N SER A 116 -3.09 16.21 -6.05
CA SER A 116 -2.53 16.53 -4.73
C SER A 116 -1.24 15.77 -4.37
N PHE A 117 -0.82 14.82 -5.20
CA PHE A 117 0.40 14.03 -5.06
C PHE A 117 1.25 14.11 -6.33
N GLY A 118 2.55 14.29 -6.17
CA GLY A 118 3.48 14.34 -7.30
C GLY A 118 3.84 12.96 -7.83
N ASN A 119 3.77 11.93 -6.97
CA ASN A 119 4.04 10.55 -7.36
C ASN A 119 3.18 9.57 -6.54
N VAL A 120 2.74 8.50 -7.19
CA VAL A 120 2.08 7.36 -6.54
C VAL A 120 2.96 6.13 -6.70
N ILE A 121 3.19 5.38 -5.62
CA ILE A 121 3.93 4.12 -5.63
C ILE A 121 3.00 2.99 -5.21
N ASP A 122 2.90 1.97 -6.06
CA ASP A 122 2.33 0.67 -5.76
C ASP A 122 3.44 -0.38 -5.85
N LYS A 123 3.72 -1.05 -4.73
CA LYS A 123 4.75 -2.09 -4.64
C LYS A 123 4.20 -3.51 -4.78
N GLY A 124 2.88 -3.72 -4.72
CA GLY A 124 2.34 -5.08 -4.63
C GLY A 124 0.82 -5.20 -4.54
N MET A 125 0.09 -4.09 -4.42
CA MET A 125 -1.36 -4.06 -4.41
C MET A 125 -1.94 -4.55 -5.74
N ALA A 126 -1.36 -4.11 -6.87
CA ALA A 126 -1.80 -4.54 -8.20
C ALA A 126 -1.72 -6.06 -8.40
N LEU A 127 -0.73 -6.75 -7.82
CA LEU A 127 -0.57 -8.20 -7.95
C LEU A 127 -1.69 -9.00 -7.26
N HIS A 128 -2.26 -8.50 -6.16
CA HIS A 128 -3.37 -9.14 -5.47
C HIS A 128 -4.75 -8.79 -6.04
N MET A 129 -4.86 -7.71 -6.83
CA MET A 129 -6.11 -7.25 -7.46
C MET A 129 -6.18 -7.47 -8.98
N PHE A 130 -5.35 -8.36 -9.55
CA PHE A 130 -5.30 -8.59 -11.01
C PHE A 130 -6.64 -8.88 -11.71
N PRO A 131 -7.68 -9.47 -11.06
CA PRO A 131 -9.00 -9.59 -11.71
C PRO A 131 -9.86 -8.31 -11.67
N ILE A 132 -9.57 -7.34 -10.80
CA ILE A 132 -10.48 -6.22 -10.47
C ILE A 132 -9.98 -4.88 -11.07
N LEU A 133 -8.67 -4.69 -11.22
CA LEU A 133 -8.09 -3.44 -11.70
C LEU A 133 -8.12 -3.23 -13.23
N HIS A 134 -8.36 -4.30 -14.02
CA HIS A 134 -8.41 -4.20 -15.48
C HIS A 134 -9.53 -3.27 -15.99
N THR A 135 -10.57 -3.05 -15.18
CA THR A 135 -11.77 -2.30 -15.61
C THR A 135 -11.73 -0.81 -15.28
N LYS A 136 -10.84 -0.34 -14.38
CA LYS A 136 -10.92 1.05 -13.88
C LYS A 136 -9.67 1.92 -14.06
N PHE A 137 -8.48 1.35 -14.24
CA PHE A 137 -7.25 2.15 -14.40
C PHE A 137 -6.95 2.55 -15.86
N LEU A 138 -7.47 1.80 -16.85
CA LEU A 138 -7.24 2.10 -18.28
C LEU A 138 -8.15 3.20 -18.84
N THR A 139 -9.29 3.50 -18.19
CA THR A 139 -10.24 4.49 -18.67
C THR A 139 -9.85 5.94 -18.38
N SER A 140 -8.90 6.19 -17.46
CA SER A 140 -8.48 7.55 -17.09
C SER A 140 -7.20 8.03 -17.79
N ILE A 141 -6.55 7.19 -18.61
CA ILE A 141 -5.32 7.55 -19.34
C ILE A 141 -5.61 7.82 -20.84
N LEU A 142 -6.86 7.64 -21.29
CA LEU A 142 -7.28 7.85 -22.68
C LEU A 142 -8.46 8.83 -22.83
N SER A 143 -8.64 9.76 -21.89
CA SER A 143 -9.54 10.91 -22.06
C SER A 143 -8.79 12.23 -21.94
#